data_AF-A0A916F9T0-F1
#
_entry.id   AF-A0A916F9T0-F1
#
_cell.length_a   1.000
_cell.length_b   1.000
_cell.length_c   1.000
_cell.angle_alpha   90.00
_cell.angle_beta   90.00
_cell.angle_gamma   90.00
#
_symmetry.space_group_name_H-M   'P 1'
#
loop_
_entity.id
_entity.type
_entity.pdbx_description
1 polymer ?
#
loop_
_entity_poly.entity_id
_entity_poly.type
_entity_poly.pdbx_seq_one_letter_code
_entity_poly.pdbx_strand_id
1 'polypeptide(L)'
;RQATDMIALLCQANALVNEVHAQGLAALPAGDAGYLQTRYDTLLNEAEATNPPRPRRPDTRGRVKQSPAYNLIARLRTHRDEVLRFLTDLR
;
A
#
# COMPACT_ATOMS: atom_id res chain seq x y z
N ARG A 1 7.19 1.45 12.45
CA ARG A 1 5.84 2.03 12.61
C ARG A 1 5.06 1.90 11.30
N GLN A 2 5.34 2.72 10.27
CA GLN A 2 4.62 2.67 8.98
C GLN A 2 4.50 1.28 8.35
N ALA A 3 5.58 0.49 8.31
CA ALA A 3 5.52 -0.88 7.79
C ALA A 3 4.60 -1.79 8.62
N THR A 4 4.61 -1.64 9.95
CA THR A 4 3.72 -2.36 10.87
C THR A 4 2.26 -1.95 10.66
N ASP A 5 2.01 -0.65 10.48
CA ASP A 5 0.66 -0.13 10.24
C ASP A 5 0.11 -0.59 8.89
N MET A 6 0.97 -0.64 7.86
CA MET A 6 0.62 -1.17 6.53
C MET A 6 0.30 -2.67 6.60
N ILE A 7 1.10 -3.45 7.33
CA ILE A 7 0.82 -4.88 7.56
C ILE A 7 -0.51 -5.06 8.28
N ALA A 8 -0.74 -4.31 9.36
CA ALA A 8 -1.97 -4.39 10.14
C ALA A 8 -3.20 -4.05 9.27
N LEU A 9 -3.12 -3.00 8.44
CA LEU A 9 -4.19 -2.62 7.53
C LEU A 9 -4.50 -3.74 6.52
N LEU A 10 -3.48 -4.32 5.88
CA LEU A 10 -3.68 -5.38 4.89
C LEU A 10 -4.21 -6.68 5.52
N CYS A 11 -3.78 -7.01 6.74
CA CYS A 11 -4.35 -8.12 7.50
C CYS A 11 -5.82 -7.88 7.85
N GLN A 12 -6.18 -6.68 8.29
CA GLN A 12 -7.57 -6.30 8.56
C GLN A 12 -8.43 -6.39 7.29
N ALA A 13 -7.93 -5.83 6.18
CA ALA A 13 -8.61 -5.88 4.90
C ALA A 13 -8.85 -7.32 4.43
N ASN A 14 -7.86 -8.19 4.58
CA ASN A 14 -7.97 -9.60 4.25
C ASN A 14 -9.03 -10.33 5.11
N ALA A 15 -9.11 -10.01 6.41
CA ALA A 15 -10.14 -10.57 7.29
C ALA A 15 -11.56 -10.18 6.82
N LEU A 16 -11.78 -8.88 6.54
CA LEU A 16 -13.06 -8.38 6.03
C LEU A 16 -13.44 -9.02 4.69
N VAL A 17 -12.47 -9.14 3.77
CA VAL A 17 -12.66 -9.80 2.48
C VAL A 17 -13.08 -11.25 2.66
N ASN A 18 -12.43 -11.99 3.56
CA ASN A 18 -12.80 -13.39 3.83
C ASN A 18 -14.21 -13.52 4.40
N GLU A 19 -14.62 -12.62 5.29
CA GLU A 19 -15.98 -12.59 5.85
C GLU A 19 -17.04 -12.33 4.79
N VAL A 20 -16.78 -11.36 3.91
CA VAL A 20 -17.67 -10.97 2.80
C VAL A 20 -17.73 -12.05 1.72
N HIS A 21 -16.60 -12.66 1.38
CA HIS A 21 -16.53 -13.77 0.44
C HIS A 21 -17.30 -15.00 0.96
N ALA A 22 -17.21 -15.30 2.26
CA ALA A 22 -17.99 -16.38 2.89
C ALA A 22 -19.52 -16.14 2.82
N GLN A 23 -19.95 -14.90 2.64
CA GLN A 23 -21.36 -14.52 2.41
C GLN A 23 -21.76 -14.55 0.92
N GLY A 24 -20.87 -14.98 0.03
CA GLY A 24 -21.11 -15.08 -1.42
C GLY A 24 -21.03 -13.75 -2.16
N LEU A 25 -20.50 -12.70 -1.54
CA LEU A 25 -20.29 -11.41 -2.19
C LEU A 25 -19.01 -11.45 -3.03
N ALA A 26 -19.04 -10.75 -4.17
CA ALA A 26 -17.93 -10.71 -5.13
C ALA A 26 -16.97 -9.52 -4.92
N ALA A 27 -17.27 -8.64 -3.97
CA ALA A 27 -16.52 -7.43 -3.62
C ALA A 27 -16.89 -6.98 -2.21
N LEU A 28 -15.99 -6.24 -1.55
CA LEU A 28 -16.38 -5.47 -0.37
C LEU A 28 -17.43 -4.41 -0.74
N PRO A 29 -18.33 -4.06 0.20
CA PRO A 29 -19.16 -2.87 0.06
C PRO A 29 -18.29 -1.64 -0.27
N ALA A 30 -18.78 -0.79 -1.17
CA ALA A 30 -18.00 0.34 -1.69
C ALA A 30 -17.47 1.29 -0.59
N GLY A 31 -18.22 1.45 0.51
CA GLY A 31 -17.79 2.23 1.67
C GLY A 31 -16.56 1.64 2.36
N ASP A 32 -16.55 0.32 2.59
CA ASP A 32 -15.44 -0.38 3.25
C ASP A 32 -14.19 -0.40 2.37
N ALA A 33 -14.37 -0.69 1.07
CA ALA A 33 -13.29 -0.63 0.10
C ALA A 33 -12.68 0.78 0.03
N GLY A 34 -13.51 1.83 -0.04
CA GLY A 34 -13.07 3.22 -0.07
C GLY A 34 -12.34 3.66 1.20
N TYR A 35 -12.82 3.22 2.37
CA TYR A 35 -12.15 3.46 3.65
C TYR A 35 -10.74 2.84 3.68
N LEU A 36 -10.62 1.57 3.30
CA LEU A 36 -9.33 0.85 3.28
C LEU A 36 -8.35 1.48 2.28
N GLN A 37 -8.82 1.85 1.09
CA GLN A 37 -8.03 2.55 0.08
C GLN A 37 -7.51 3.91 0.60
N THR A 38 -8.38 4.70 1.23
CA THR A 38 -8.01 6.00 1.82
C THR A 38 -6.97 5.83 2.94
N ARG A 39 -7.14 4.80 3.78
CA ARG A 39 -6.20 4.51 4.86
C ARG A 39 -4.84 4.07 4.32
N TYR A 40 -4.82 3.24 3.28
CA TYR A 40 -3.62 2.81 2.57
C TYR A 40 -2.84 4.01 2.02
N ASP A 41 -3.53 4.93 1.34
CA ASP A 41 -2.91 6.13 0.77
C ASP A 41 -2.37 7.08 1.84
N THR A 42 -3.09 7.24 2.95
CA THR A 42 -2.61 8.02 4.10
C THR A 42 -1.30 7.46 4.66
N LEU A 43 -1.21 6.14 4.86
CA LEU A 43 0.00 5.50 5.34
C LEU A 43 1.18 5.65 4.36
N LEU A 44 0.92 5.56 3.05
CA LEU A 44 1.95 5.80 2.04
C LEU A 44 2.42 7.26 2.06
N ASN A 45 1.52 8.23 2.17
CA ASN A 45 1.88 9.64 2.23
C ASN A 45 2.76 9.94 3.46
N GLU A 46 2.39 9.41 4.63
CA GLU A 46 3.20 9.53 5.86
C GLU A 46 4.58 8.88 5.69
N ALA A 47 4.63 7.71 5.05
CA ALA A 47 5.87 6.99 4.80
C ALA A 47 6.79 7.70 3.81
N GLU A 48 6.25 8.29 2.74
CA GLU A 48 7.02 9.10 1.78
C GLU A 48 7.63 10.33 2.44
N ALA A 49 6.86 11.03 3.30
CA ALA A 49 7.33 12.22 3.99
C ALA A 49 8.55 11.95 4.89
N THR A 50 8.61 10.78 5.54
CA THR A 50 9.73 10.43 6.42
C THR A 50 10.88 9.71 5.70
N ASN A 51 10.66 9.24 4.46
CA ASN A 51 11.64 8.50 3.68
C ASN A 51 11.90 9.20 2.34
N PRO A 52 12.44 10.43 2.34
CA PRO A 52 12.70 11.17 1.11
C PRO A 52 13.73 10.46 0.23
N PRO A 53 13.71 10.70 -1.10
CA PRO A 53 14.74 10.17 -1.99
C PRO A 53 16.12 10.71 -1.60
N ARG A 54 17.13 9.84 -1.68
CA ARG A 54 18.52 10.24 -1.51
C ARG A 54 18.92 11.20 -2.64
N PRO A 55 19.55 12.33 -2.30
CA PRO A 55 20.00 13.28 -3.31
C PRO A 55 21.12 12.68 -4.17
N ARG A 56 21.16 13.10 -5.43
CA ARG A 56 22.31 12.84 -6.31
C ARG A 56 23.52 13.60 -5.78
N ARG A 57 24.67 12.92 -5.68
CA ARG A 57 25.95 13.58 -5.36
C ARG A 57 26.64 14.00 -6.66
N PRO A 58 27.39 15.13 -6.67
CA PRO A 58 28.28 15.46 -7.77
C PRO A 58 29.17 14.26 -8.12
N ASP A 59 29.49 14.09 -9.40
CA ASP A 59 30.35 13.04 -9.95
C ASP A 59 29.86 11.59 -9.87
N THR A 60 28.63 11.34 -9.38
CA THR A 60 28.02 10.01 -9.45
C THR A 60 27.42 9.73 -10.83
N ARG A 61 27.87 8.66 -11.51
CA ARG A 61 27.23 8.17 -12.75
C ARG A 61 26.20 7.08 -12.43
N GLY A 62 25.15 6.99 -13.25
CA GLY A 62 24.10 5.96 -13.12
C GLY A 62 23.00 6.29 -12.11
N ARG A 63 22.17 5.28 -11.79
CA ARG A 63 21.02 5.39 -10.88
C ARG A 63 21.48 5.56 -9.43
N VAL A 64 20.92 6.54 -8.73
CA VAL A 64 21.16 6.73 -7.29
C VAL A 64 20.54 5.57 -6.52
N LYS A 65 21.36 4.84 -5.74
CA LYS A 65 20.89 3.79 -4.85
C LYS A 65 20.05 4.41 -3.73
N GLN A 66 18.77 4.05 -3.69
CA GLN A 66 17.82 4.53 -2.67
C GLN A 66 17.81 3.63 -1.42
N SER A 67 17.19 4.10 -0.33
CA SER A 67 17.01 3.27 0.87
C SER A 67 16.04 2.11 0.61
N PRO A 68 16.14 0.99 1.35
CA PRO A 68 15.16 -0.10 1.27
C PRO A 68 13.72 0.39 1.53
N ALA A 69 13.53 1.28 2.51
CA ALA A 69 12.23 1.86 2.82
C ALA A 69 11.64 2.65 1.65
N TYR A 70 12.43 3.55 1.04
CA TYR A 70 12.00 4.29 -0.15
C TYR A 70 11.61 3.35 -1.29
N ASN A 71 12.43 2.35 -1.57
CA ASN A 71 12.16 1.39 -2.64
C ASN A 71 10.88 0.59 -2.41
N LEU A 72 10.59 0.20 -1.16
CA LEU A 72 9.35 -0.48 -0.80
C LEU A 72 8.14 0.43 -0.99
N ILE A 73 8.18 1.65 -0.45
CA ILE A 73 7.10 2.64 -0.58
C ILE A 73 6.81 2.94 -2.04
N ALA A 74 7.86 3.17 -2.85
CA ALA A 74 7.72 3.42 -4.28
C ALA A 74 7.04 2.24 -5.00
N ARG A 75 7.41 1.00 -4.67
CA ARG A 75 6.75 -0.19 -5.24
C ARG A 75 5.30 -0.30 -4.83
N LEU A 76 4.98 -0.09 -3.56
CA LEU A 76 3.60 -0.11 -3.05
C LEU A 76 2.74 0.97 -3.72
N ARG A 77 3.30 2.17 -3.94
CA ARG A 77 2.63 3.24 -4.69
C ARG A 77 2.41 2.85 -6.15
N THR A 78 3.44 2.36 -6.84
CA THR A 78 3.35 1.96 -8.26
C THR A 78 2.33 0.86 -8.49
N HIS A 79 2.29 -0.14 -7.59
CA HIS A 79 1.40 -1.30 -7.71
C HIS A 79 0.16 -1.19 -6.83
N ARG A 80 -0.23 0.04 -6.42
CA ARG A 80 -1.33 0.28 -5.48
C ARG A 80 -2.60 -0.46 -5.89
N ASP A 81 -3.01 -0.32 -7.15
CA ASP A 81 -4.27 -0.89 -7.63
C ASP A 81 -4.22 -2.42 -7.71
N GLU A 82 -3.05 -3.00 -7.99
CA GLU A 82 -2.83 -4.45 -7.94
C GLU A 82 -2.89 -4.95 -6.49
N VAL A 83 -2.22 -4.25 -5.57
CA VAL A 83 -2.20 -4.57 -4.13
C VAL A 83 -3.60 -4.49 -3.54
N LEU A 84 -4.42 -3.53 -3.96
CA LEU A 84 -5.77 -3.31 -3.43
C LEU A 84 -6.88 -3.96 -4.27
N ARG A 85 -6.55 -4.66 -5.36
CA ARG A 85 -7.53 -5.28 -6.26
C ARG A 85 -8.46 -6.23 -5.52
N PHE A 86 -7.92 -6.98 -4.56
CA PHE A 86 -8.64 -7.95 -3.73
C PHE A 86 -9.73 -7.32 -2.85
N LEU A 87 -9.85 -5.99 -2.77
CA LEU A 87 -10.99 -5.35 -2.11
C LEU A 87 -12.25 -5.34 -2.98
N THR A 88 -12.07 -5.35 -4.30
CA THR A 88 -13.13 -5.09 -5.30
C THR A 88 -13.36 -6.24 -6.27
N ASP A 89 -12.50 -7.25 -6.23
CA ASP A 89 -12.58 -8.44 -7.07
C ASP A 89 -12.21 -9.67 -6.20
N LEU A 90 -13.22 -10.39 -5.73
CA LEU A 90 -13.09 -11.57 -4.85
C LEU A 90 -13.21 -12.90 -5.60
N ARG A 91 -13.14 -12.87 -6.94
CA ARG A 91 -13.23 -14.09 -7.76
C ARG A 91 -12.01 -14.99 -7.62
#